data_AF-A0AAV7I954-F1
#
_entry.id   AF-A0AAV7I954-F1
#
_cell.length_a   1.000
_cell.length_b   1.000
_cell.length_c   1.000
_cell.angle_alpha   90.00
_cell.angle_beta   90.00
_cell.angle_gamma   90.00
#
_symmetry.space_group_name_H-M   'P 1'
#
loop_
_entity.id
_entity.type
_entity.pdbx_description
1 polymer ?
#
loop_
_entity_poly.entity_id
_entity_poly.type
_entity_poly.pdbx_seq_one_letter_code
_entity_poly.pdbx_strand_id
1 'polypeptide(L)'
;MHRCAAKCCDNDMYTVQKVQNCVQSCSEPLNKAQQYVQSEFERSQNRLQRCIMDCNDRIMDKVGPNPSQDKVNQLNDDFEKCATKCVDDYCKFLPTLEKTMKEFLTSGKFNQ
;
A
#
# COMPACT_ATOMS: atom_id res chain seq x y z
N MET A 1 6.16 -21.95 5.23
CA MET A 1 4.97 -22.31 6.01
C MET A 1 4.71 -23.82 6.04
N HIS A 2 4.19 -24.47 4.99
CA HIS A 2 3.75 -25.89 5.06
C HIS A 2 4.84 -26.90 5.42
N ARG A 3 6.05 -26.80 4.86
CA ARG A 3 7.18 -27.68 5.25
C ARG A 3 7.62 -27.49 6.70
N CYS A 4 7.44 -26.28 7.26
CA CYS A 4 7.69 -26.01 8.67
C CYS A 4 6.62 -26.69 9.53
N ALA A 5 5.35 -26.53 9.17
CA ALA A 5 4.23 -27.15 9.89
C ALA A 5 4.33 -28.68 9.90
N ALA A 6 4.72 -29.31 8.78
CA ALA A 6 4.96 -30.76 8.72
C ALA A 6 6.00 -31.21 9.75
N LYS A 7 7.15 -30.52 9.83
CA LYS A 7 8.19 -30.80 10.84
C LYS A 7 7.71 -30.62 12.28
N CYS A 8 6.75 -29.72 12.52
CA CYS A 8 6.13 -29.58 13.84
C CYS A 8 5.29 -30.81 14.21
N CYS A 9 4.57 -31.38 13.23
CA CYS A 9 3.72 -32.56 13.41
C CYS A 9 4.51 -33.87 13.52
N ASP A 10 5.66 -33.96 12.83
CA ASP A 10 6.54 -35.14 12.87
C ASP A 10 7.33 -35.27 14.19
N ASN A 11 7.16 -34.34 15.14
CA ASN A 11 7.88 -34.34 16.40
C ASN A 11 7.09 -35.07 17.50
N ASP A 12 7.42 -36.35 17.71
CA ASP A 12 6.76 -37.22 18.70
C ASP A 12 6.97 -36.78 20.17
N MET A 13 7.91 -35.88 20.43
CA MET A 13 8.14 -35.32 21.77
C MET A 13 7.25 -34.10 22.07
N TYR A 14 6.55 -33.57 21.08
CA TYR A 14 5.69 -32.41 21.27
C TYR A 14 4.32 -32.83 21.80
N THR A 15 3.85 -32.14 22.83
CA THR A 15 2.43 -32.19 23.19
C THR A 15 1.61 -31.54 22.08
N VAL A 16 0.32 -31.88 21.99
CA VAL A 16 -0.61 -31.28 21.02
C VAL A 16 -0.56 -29.74 21.05
N GLN A 17 -0.53 -29.14 22.24
CA GLN A 17 -0.42 -27.69 22.41
C GLN A 17 0.88 -27.14 21.79
N LYS A 18 1.99 -27.85 21.96
CA LYS A 18 3.30 -27.44 21.43
C LYS A 18 3.35 -27.57 19.91
N VAL A 19 2.70 -28.59 19.34
CA VAL A 19 2.52 -28.72 17.89
C VAL A 19 1.71 -27.52 17.35
N GLN A 20 0.58 -27.18 17.98
CA GLN A 20 -0.25 -26.05 17.55
C GLN A 20 0.52 -24.73 17.54
N ASN A 21 1.24 -24.41 18.63
CA ASN A 21 2.04 -23.19 18.71
C ASN A 21 3.17 -23.17 17.65
N CYS A 22 3.81 -24.31 17.40
CA CYS A 22 4.84 -24.45 16.36
C CYS A 22 4.25 -24.23 14.96
N VAL A 23 3.08 -24.80 14.66
CA VAL A 23 2.41 -24.61 13.37
C VAL A 23 1.98 -23.15 13.18
N GLN A 24 1.52 -22.48 14.24
CA GLN A 24 1.16 -21.06 14.18
C GLN A 24 2.36 -20.20 13.81
N SER A 25 3.52 -20.41 14.45
CA SER A 25 4.74 -19.63 14.18
C SER A 25 5.27 -19.83 12.75
N CYS A 26 5.01 -20.98 12.13
CA CYS A 26 5.36 -21.23 10.72
C CYS A 26 4.67 -20.29 9.72
N SER A 27 3.60 -19.59 10.12
CA SER A 27 2.88 -18.61 9.31
C SER A 27 3.35 -17.18 9.52
N GLU A 28 3.98 -16.87 10.65
CA GLU A 28 4.36 -15.51 11.05
C GLU A 28 5.21 -14.78 10.00
N PRO A 29 6.28 -15.37 9.41
CA PRO A 29 7.07 -14.66 8.42
C PRO A 29 6.25 -14.25 7.18
N LEU A 30 5.34 -15.11 6.74
CA LEU A 30 4.46 -14.78 5.61
C LEU A 30 3.50 -13.65 5.96
N ASN A 31 2.90 -13.70 7.16
CA ASN A 31 1.98 -12.66 7.62
C ASN A 31 2.70 -11.31 7.74
N LYS A 32 3.92 -11.28 8.30
CA LYS A 32 4.75 -10.06 8.38
C LYS A 32 5.09 -9.50 7.00
N ALA A 33 5.48 -10.37 6.05
CA ALA A 33 5.73 -9.96 4.67
C ALA A 33 4.48 -9.37 4.00
N GLN A 34 3.31 -9.99 4.19
CA GLN A 34 2.03 -9.48 3.68
C GLN A 34 1.67 -8.12 4.28
N GLN A 35 1.80 -7.97 5.61
CA GLN A 35 1.56 -6.70 6.31
C GLN A 35 2.46 -5.59 5.78
N TYR A 36 3.75 -5.88 5.56
CA TYR A 36 4.68 -4.92 4.97
C TYR A 36 4.22 -4.44 3.59
N VAL A 37 3.90 -5.37 2.68
CA VAL A 37 3.42 -5.02 1.33
C VAL A 37 2.14 -4.19 1.42
N GLN A 38 1.19 -4.59 2.27
CA GLN A 38 -0.05 -3.85 2.48
C GLN A 38 0.22 -2.41 2.96
N SER A 39 1.13 -2.23 3.91
CA SER A 39 1.49 -0.91 4.44
C SER A 39 2.13 0.00 3.39
N GLU A 40 2.94 -0.54 2.49
CA GLU A 40 3.56 0.22 1.39
C GLU A 40 2.51 0.66 0.35
N PHE A 41 1.52 -0.18 0.07
CA PHE A 41 0.38 0.20 -0.77
C PHE A 41 -0.50 1.26 -0.11
N GLU A 42 -0.85 1.10 1.18
CA GLU A 42 -1.63 2.09 1.93
C GLU A 42 -0.92 3.45 1.97
N ARG A 43 0.39 3.46 2.22
CA ARG A 43 1.20 4.68 2.18
C ARG A 43 1.15 5.34 0.81
N SER A 44 1.22 4.57 -0.26
CA SER A 44 1.16 5.08 -1.63
C SER A 44 -0.23 5.64 -1.96
N GLN A 45 -1.30 4.93 -1.60
CA GLN A 45 -2.69 5.38 -1.78
C GLN A 45 -2.98 6.67 -1.00
N ASN A 46 -2.55 6.76 0.27
CA ASN A 46 -2.72 7.95 1.09
C ASN A 46 -2.04 9.18 0.47
N ARG A 47 -0.86 9.01 -0.14
CA ARG A 47 -0.19 10.12 -0.80
C ARG A 47 -0.86 10.51 -2.13
N LEU A 48 -1.44 9.56 -2.88
CA LEU A 48 -2.25 9.84 -4.07
C LEU A 48 -3.51 10.64 -3.70
N GLN A 49 -4.24 10.19 -2.67
CA GLN A 49 -5.43 10.90 -2.16
C GLN A 49 -5.10 12.33 -1.75
N ARG A 50 -4.00 12.55 -1.02
CA ARG A 50 -3.53 13.89 -0.67
C ARG A 50 -3.22 14.75 -1.90
N CYS A 51 -2.56 14.20 -2.92
CA CYS A 51 -2.30 14.94 -4.17
C CYS A 51 -3.60 15.42 -4.85
N ILE A 52 -4.63 14.57 -4.88
CA ILE A 52 -5.94 14.93 -5.44
C ILE A 52 -6.66 15.97 -4.57
N MET A 53 -6.57 15.88 -3.24
CA MET A 53 -7.10 16.92 -2.35
C MET A 53 -6.40 18.26 -2.58
N ASP A 54 -5.06 18.27 -2.73
CA ASP A 54 -4.32 19.49 -3.06
C ASP A 54 -4.78 20.09 -4.41
N CYS A 55 -5.14 19.25 -5.39
CA CYS A 55 -5.75 19.70 -6.64
C CYS A 55 -7.08 20.40 -6.39
N ASN A 56 -7.96 19.81 -5.56
CA ASN A 56 -9.24 20.41 -5.21
C ASN A 56 -9.07 21.77 -4.51
N ASP A 57 -8.18 21.86 -3.53
CA ASP A 57 -7.94 23.09 -2.77
C ASP A 57 -7.49 24.23 -3.70
N ARG A 58 -6.56 23.95 -4.63
CA ARG A 58 -6.12 24.92 -5.65
C ARG A 58 -7.22 25.39 -6.59
N ILE A 59 -8.25 24.57 -6.80
CA ILE A 59 -9.41 24.95 -7.61
C ILE A 59 -10.33 25.84 -6.80
N MET A 60 -10.61 25.47 -5.55
CA MET A 60 -11.42 26.26 -4.62
C MET A 60 -10.83 27.65 -4.38
N ASP A 61 -9.50 27.79 -4.30
CA ASP A 61 -8.82 29.08 -4.19
C ASP A 61 -9.08 30.02 -5.39
N LYS A 62 -9.43 29.46 -6.55
CA LYS A 62 -9.74 30.23 -7.77
C LYS A 62 -11.25 30.50 -7.93
N VAL A 63 -12.09 29.89 -7.11
CA VAL A 63 -13.55 30.08 -7.17
C VAL A 63 -13.89 31.43 -6.57
N GLY A 64 -14.31 32.37 -7.43
CA GLY A 64 -14.90 33.63 -6.98
C GLY A 64 -16.37 33.46 -6.54
N PRO A 65 -16.98 34.49 -5.92
CA PRO A 65 -18.40 34.46 -5.61
C PRO A 65 -19.23 34.40 -6.91
N ASN A 66 -20.11 33.39 -7.01
CA ASN A 66 -21.02 33.17 -8.13
C ASN A 66 -20.35 33.02 -9.52
N PRO A 67 -19.59 31.93 -9.75
CA PRO A 67 -18.91 31.70 -11.03
C PRO A 67 -19.91 31.47 -12.17
N SER A 68 -19.57 31.95 -13.38
CA SER A 68 -20.33 31.60 -14.60
C SER A 68 -20.17 30.12 -14.94
N GLN A 69 -21.09 29.55 -15.71
CA GLN A 69 -21.01 28.14 -16.13
C GLN A 69 -19.72 27.84 -16.90
N ASP A 70 -19.28 28.74 -17.78
CA ASP A 70 -18.02 28.59 -18.51
C ASP A 70 -16.82 28.54 -17.56
N LYS A 71 -16.85 29.34 -16.49
CA LYS A 71 -15.81 29.32 -15.47
C LYS A 71 -15.81 28.02 -14.68
N VAL A 72 -16.99 27.50 -14.33
CA VAL A 72 -17.13 26.20 -13.66
C VAL A 72 -16.57 25.08 -14.55
N ASN A 73 -16.91 25.05 -15.84
CA ASN A 73 -16.40 24.05 -16.78
C ASN A 73 -14.86 24.12 -16.87
N GLN A 74 -14.29 25.33 -16.97
CA GLN A 74 -12.83 25.51 -16.98
C GLN A 74 -12.17 25.00 -15.69
N LEU A 75 -12.77 25.26 -14.53
CA LEU A 75 -12.25 24.81 -13.23
C LEU A 75 -12.31 23.29 -13.09
N ASN A 76 -13.35 22.64 -13.62
CA ASN A 76 -13.44 21.18 -13.68
C ASN A 76 -12.35 20.59 -14.59
N ASP A 77 -12.13 21.14 -15.78
CA ASP A 77 -11.05 20.71 -16.67
C ASP A 77 -9.68 20.85 -16.01
N ASP A 78 -9.46 21.95 -15.28
CA ASP A 78 -8.22 22.19 -14.53
C ASP A 78 -8.03 21.16 -13.40
N PHE A 79 -9.12 20.82 -12.69
CA PHE A 79 -9.11 19.77 -11.67
C PHE A 79 -8.73 18.41 -12.28
N GLU A 80 -9.41 18.00 -13.36
CA GLU A 80 -9.18 16.71 -14.02
C GLU A 80 -7.75 16.58 -14.53
N LYS A 81 -7.20 17.63 -15.14
CA LYS A 81 -5.79 17.66 -15.57
C LYS A 81 -4.84 17.51 -14.39
N CYS A 82 -5.12 18.17 -13.28
CA CYS A 82 -4.31 18.07 -12.06
C CYS A 82 -4.38 16.65 -11.46
N ALA A 83 -5.59 16.09 -11.32
CA ALA A 83 -5.80 14.75 -10.79
C ALA A 83 -5.16 13.67 -11.69
N THR A 84 -5.26 13.82 -13.01
CA THR A 84 -4.59 12.93 -13.98
C THR A 84 -3.08 12.95 -13.78
N LYS A 85 -2.50 14.15 -13.62
CA LYS A 85 -1.06 14.28 -13.34
C LYS A 85 -0.66 13.57 -12.03
N CYS A 86 -1.47 13.69 -10.97
CA CYS A 86 -1.23 12.92 -9.75
C CYS A 86 -1.16 11.42 -10.06
N VAL A 87 -2.16 10.86 -10.76
CA VAL A 87 -2.18 9.44 -11.11
C VAL A 87 -0.97 9.04 -11.96
N ASP A 88 -0.63 9.81 -12.99
CA ASP A 88 0.53 9.57 -13.86
C ASP A 88 1.84 9.51 -13.08
N ASP A 89 2.04 10.44 -12.14
CA ASP A 89 3.23 10.48 -11.30
C ASP A 89 3.29 9.27 -10.36
N TYR A 90 2.15 8.79 -9.84
CA TYR A 90 2.10 7.53 -9.08
C TYR A 90 2.35 6.31 -9.95
N CYS A 91 1.78 6.23 -11.16
CA CYS A 91 2.04 5.13 -12.10
C CYS A 91 3.52 5.01 -12.43
N LYS A 92 4.23 6.13 -12.61
CA LYS A 92 5.69 6.16 -12.80
C LYS A 92 6.47 5.74 -11.55
N PHE A 93 5.91 5.93 -10.37
CA PHE A 93 6.52 5.53 -9.10
C PHE A 93 6.35 4.02 -8.80
N LEU A 94 5.29 3.37 -9.30
CA LEU A 94 4.98 1.96 -9.01
C LEU A 94 6.17 0.99 -9.25
N PRO A 95 6.95 1.08 -10.35
CA PRO A 95 8.10 0.19 -10.56
C PRO A 95 9.17 0.34 -9.46
N THR A 96 9.40 1.56 -8.99
CA THR A 96 10.36 1.83 -7.90
C THR A 96 9.85 1.29 -6.57
N LEU A 97 8.55 1.44 -6.29
CA LEU A 97 7.90 0.85 -5.12
C LEU A 97 8.05 -0.68 -5.13
N GLU A 98 7.73 -1.32 -6.25
CA GLU A 98 7.87 -2.77 -6.44
C GLU A 98 9.32 -3.22 -6.18
N LYS A 99 10.29 -2.55 -6.81
CA LYS A 99 11.72 -2.85 -6.62
C LYS A 99 12.10 -2.77 -5.15
N THR A 100 11.72 -1.70 -4.46
CA THR A 100 12.03 -1.48 -3.04
C THR A 100 11.42 -2.56 -2.16
N MET A 101 10.15 -2.92 -2.40
CA MET A 101 9.49 -4.00 -1.66
C MET A 101 10.19 -5.34 -1.87
N LYS A 102 10.55 -5.68 -3.12
CA LYS A 102 11.28 -6.92 -3.44
C LYS A 102 12.63 -6.98 -2.74
N GLU A 103 13.40 -5.89 -2.74
CA GLU A 103 14.69 -5.81 -2.06
C GLU A 103 14.54 -6.00 -0.54
N PHE A 104 13.54 -5.35 0.06
CA PHE A 104 13.26 -5.50 1.49
C PHE A 104 12.83 -6.93 1.85
N LEU A 105 11.90 -7.52 1.10
CA LEU A 105 11.44 -8.89 1.31
C LEU A 105 12.57 -9.91 1.10
N THR A 106 13.43 -9.72 0.10
CA THR A 106 14.57 -10.63 -0.14
C THR A 106 15.61 -10.53 0.98
N SER A 107 15.78 -9.35 1.59
CA SER A 107 16.75 -9.15 2.67
C SER A 107 16.38 -9.83 3.99
N GLY A 108 15.15 -10.34 4.14
CA GLY A 108 14.68 -10.96 5.38
C GLY A 108 14.41 -10.00 6.54
N LYS A 109 14.59 -8.68 6.33
CA LYS A 109 14.42 -7.64 7.37
C LYS A 109 13.00 -7.55 7.94
N PHE A 110 11.99 -8.00 7.19
CA PHE A 110 10.60 -8.09 7.65
C PHE A 110 10.41 -9.09 8.81
N ASN A 111 11.41 -9.93 9.08
CA ASN A 111 11.36 -10.98 10.09
C ASN A 111 12.19 -10.65 11.35
N GLN A 112 12.88 -9.50 11.36
CA GLN A 112 13.50 -8.91 12.56
C GLN A 112 12.45 -8.22 13.41
#